data_AF-A0A1S3W8K3-F1
#
_entry.id   AF-A0A1S3W8K3-F1
#
_cell.length_a   1.000
_cell.length_b   1.000
_cell.length_c   1.000
_cell.angle_alpha   90.00
_cell.angle_beta   90.00
_cell.angle_gamma   90.00
#
_symmetry.space_group_name_H-M   'P 1'
#
loop_
_entity.id
_entity.type
_entity.pdbx_description
1 polymer ?
#
loop_
_entity_poly.entity_id
_entity_poly.type
_entity_poly.pdbx_seq_one_letter_code
_entity_poly.pdbx_strand_id
1 'polypeptide(L)'
;METDGDCIRTSSGIIERYGIGVHTTPNGIVYRGSWRDDKMNGFGRLEHFSGAVYEGQFKDNMFHGPGTYIFPTGAKYIGLFNENRVEGEGQFTDIRGLEWCGKCHFTAAPGLRLKLHM
;
A
#
# COMPACT_ATOMS: atom_id res chain seq x y z
N MET A 1 -3.16 -20.08 13.79
CA MET A 1 -2.61 -20.50 12.48
C MET A 1 -3.02 -19.42 11.51
N GLU A 2 -2.06 -18.64 11.01
CA GLU A 2 -2.32 -17.61 10.01
C GLU A 2 -2.65 -18.33 8.70
N THR A 3 -3.91 -18.27 8.29
CA THR A 3 -4.40 -18.97 7.08
C THR A 3 -3.85 -18.25 5.85
N ASP A 4 -3.31 -19.00 4.89
CA ASP A 4 -2.71 -18.54 3.61
C ASP A 4 -3.74 -17.93 2.62
N GLY A 5 -4.89 -17.49 3.15
CA GLY A 5 -6.03 -16.96 2.42
C GLY A 5 -6.94 -18.01 1.80
N ASP A 6 -8.03 -17.52 1.20
CA ASP A 6 -8.86 -18.27 0.28
C ASP A 6 -8.02 -18.61 -0.98
N CYS A 7 -7.97 -19.89 -1.35
CA CYS A 7 -7.27 -20.37 -2.55
C CYS A 7 -8.25 -21.10 -3.46
N ILE A 8 -8.12 -20.89 -4.78
CA ILE A 8 -8.89 -21.60 -5.80
C ILE A 8 -7.97 -22.56 -6.56
N ARG A 9 -8.51 -23.71 -6.96
CA ARG A 9 -7.84 -24.64 -7.88
C ARG A 9 -8.30 -24.35 -9.30
N THR A 10 -7.37 -23.96 -10.17
CA THR A 10 -7.64 -23.71 -11.59
C THR A 10 -7.90 -25.01 -12.35
N SER A 11 -8.44 -24.89 -13.57
CA SER A 11 -8.70 -26.03 -14.46
C SER A 11 -7.43 -26.79 -14.88
N SER A 12 -6.26 -26.13 -14.85
CA SER A 12 -4.94 -26.75 -15.07
C SER A 12 -4.37 -27.42 -13.82
N GLY A 13 -5.08 -27.35 -12.68
CA GLY A 13 -4.69 -27.98 -11.42
C GLY A 13 -3.79 -27.13 -10.53
N ILE A 14 -3.45 -25.90 -10.93
CA ILE A 14 -2.67 -24.94 -10.15
C ILE A 14 -3.55 -24.37 -9.03
N ILE A 15 -2.98 -24.22 -7.83
CA ILE A 15 -3.66 -23.54 -6.71
C ILE A 15 -3.18 -22.09 -6.68
N GLU A 16 -4.12 -21.14 -6.72
CA GLU A 16 -3.84 -19.70 -6.74
C GLU A 16 -4.64 -19.00 -5.64
N ARG A 17 -4.07 -17.96 -5.04
CA ARG A 17 -4.78 -17.13 -4.04
C ARG A 17 -5.87 -16.29 -4.71
N TYR A 18 -7.04 -16.26 -4.09
CA TYR A 18 -8.21 -15.51 -4.56
C TYR A 18 -9.11 -15.11 -3.39
N GLY A 19 -9.67 -13.90 -3.37
CA GLY A 19 -10.52 -13.45 -2.26
C GLY A 19 -9.71 -12.85 -1.12
N ILE A 20 -10.18 -12.95 0.13
CA ILE A 20 -9.51 -12.31 1.27
C ILE A 20 -8.49 -13.28 1.88
N GLY A 21 -7.27 -12.78 2.15
CA GLY A 21 -6.23 -13.63 2.69
C GLY A 21 -5.08 -12.90 3.36
N VAL A 22 -4.30 -13.68 4.09
CA VAL A 22 -3.05 -13.24 4.72
C VAL A 22 -1.92 -14.05 4.10
N HIS A 23 -0.84 -13.38 3.72
CA HIS A 23 0.37 -14.04 3.26
C HIS A 23 1.58 -13.45 3.94
N THR A 24 2.42 -14.32 4.50
CA THR A 24 3.69 -13.96 5.12
C THR A 24 4.83 -14.56 4.31
N THR A 25 5.65 -13.70 3.71
CA THR A 25 6.84 -14.14 2.98
C THR A 25 7.92 -14.67 3.94
N PRO A 26 8.89 -15.48 3.47
CA PRO A 26 10.01 -15.93 4.32
C PRO A 26 10.83 -14.79 4.93
N ASN A 27 10.84 -13.61 4.30
CA ASN A 27 11.54 -12.42 4.78
C ASN A 27 10.71 -11.59 5.79
N GLY A 28 9.55 -12.10 6.23
CA GLY A 28 8.70 -11.45 7.23
C GLY A 28 7.84 -10.31 6.69
N ILE A 29 7.77 -10.12 5.37
CA ILE A 29 6.77 -9.20 4.76
C ILE A 29 5.40 -9.85 4.90
N VAL A 30 4.43 -9.11 5.45
CA VAL A 30 3.06 -9.58 5.67
C VAL A 30 2.11 -8.77 4.80
N TYR A 31 1.30 -9.44 3.99
CA TYR A 31 0.17 -8.84 3.30
C TYR A 31 -1.14 -9.38 3.87
N ARG A 32 -2.11 -8.49 4.11
CA ARG A 32 -3.48 -8.82 4.52
C ARG A 32 -4.43 -8.10 3.60
N GLY A 33 -5.18 -8.81 2.76
CA GLY A 33 -6.05 -8.14 1.80
C GLY A 33 -6.61 -9.04 0.72
N SER A 34 -7.04 -8.39 -0.36
CA SER A 34 -7.71 -9.02 -1.48
C SER A 34 -6.71 -9.59 -2.49
N TRP A 35 -6.96 -10.82 -2.94
CA TRP A 35 -6.19 -11.58 -3.91
C TRP A 35 -7.02 -11.87 -5.15
N ARG A 36 -6.35 -11.87 -6.31
CA ARG A 36 -6.89 -12.35 -7.59
C ARG A 36 -5.74 -12.84 -8.45
N ASP A 37 -5.86 -14.06 -8.98
CA ASP A 37 -4.86 -14.69 -9.85
C ASP A 37 -3.46 -14.65 -9.24
N ASP A 38 -3.37 -15.01 -7.95
CA ASP A 38 -2.16 -15.01 -7.13
C ASP A 38 -1.48 -13.64 -6.93
N LYS A 39 -2.19 -12.55 -7.21
CA LYS A 39 -1.71 -11.17 -7.06
C LYS A 39 -2.58 -10.39 -6.09
N MET A 40 -1.93 -9.51 -5.31
CA MET A 40 -2.60 -8.50 -4.48
C MET A 40 -3.41 -7.59 -5.41
N ASN A 41 -4.72 -7.54 -5.22
CA ASN A 41 -5.68 -6.85 -6.06
C ASN A 41 -6.91 -6.45 -5.24
N GLY A 42 -7.24 -5.16 -5.20
CA GLY A 42 -8.28 -4.62 -4.32
C GLY A 42 -7.68 -4.01 -3.06
N PHE A 43 -8.46 -3.88 -1.99
CA PHE A 43 -7.97 -3.25 -0.76
C PHE A 43 -7.11 -4.23 0.06
N GLY A 44 -6.04 -3.72 0.66
CA GLY A 44 -5.20 -4.49 1.56
C GLY A 44 -4.20 -3.64 2.35
N ARG A 45 -3.47 -4.31 3.24
CA ARG A 45 -2.39 -3.76 4.05
C ARG A 45 -1.13 -4.62 3.91
N LEU A 46 -0.03 -3.99 3.52
CA LEU A 46 1.29 -4.60 3.38
C LEU A 46 2.23 -4.02 4.45
N GLU A 47 2.84 -4.90 5.24
CA GLU A 47 3.81 -4.58 6.27
C GLU A 47 5.17 -5.11 5.84
N HIS A 48 6.12 -4.22 5.63
CA HIS A 48 7.48 -4.57 5.28
C HIS A 48 8.32 -4.73 6.54
N PHE A 49 9.29 -5.65 6.52
CA PHE A 49 10.18 -5.91 7.66
C PHE A 49 10.98 -4.68 8.10
N SER A 50 11.15 -3.69 7.23
CA SER A 50 11.79 -2.41 7.55
C SER A 50 10.93 -1.49 8.43
N GLY A 51 9.68 -1.87 8.73
CA GLY A 51 8.70 -1.02 9.42
C GLY A 51 7.89 -0.11 8.49
N ALA A 52 8.10 -0.19 7.17
CA ALA A 52 7.24 0.51 6.21
C ALA A 52 5.88 -0.20 6.13
N VAL A 53 4.80 0.58 6.03
CA VAL A 53 3.44 0.04 5.90
C VAL A 53 2.73 0.75 4.77
N TYR A 54 2.05 0.00 3.91
CA TYR A 54 1.08 0.55 2.98
C TYR A 54 -0.30 -0.03 3.28
N GLU A 55 -1.31 0.82 3.30
CA GLU A 55 -2.72 0.43 3.42
C GLU A 55 -3.53 1.20 2.37
N GLY A 56 -4.18 0.48 1.45
CA GLY A 56 -4.82 1.11 0.31
C GLY A 56 -5.22 0.12 -0.77
N GLN A 57 -5.46 0.65 -1.97
CA GLN A 57 -5.77 -0.18 -3.12
C GLN A 57 -4.51 -0.78 -3.75
N PHE A 58 -4.65 -2.02 -4.22
CA PHE A 58 -3.66 -2.77 -4.96
C PHE A 58 -4.20 -3.12 -6.34
N LYS A 59 -3.32 -3.14 -7.33
CA LYS A 59 -3.57 -3.68 -8.66
C LYS A 59 -2.33 -4.41 -9.13
N ASP A 60 -2.46 -5.70 -9.42
CA ASP A 60 -1.38 -6.55 -9.91
C ASP A 60 -0.09 -6.43 -9.07
N ASN A 61 -0.20 -6.59 -7.75
CA ASN A 61 0.89 -6.45 -6.77
C ASN A 61 1.46 -5.04 -6.56
N MET A 62 0.87 -4.01 -7.16
CA MET A 62 1.33 -2.63 -7.04
C MET A 62 0.34 -1.78 -6.24
N PHE A 63 0.85 -0.83 -5.45
CA PHE A 63 0.03 0.22 -4.85
C PHE A 63 -0.64 1.03 -5.95
N HIS A 64 -1.94 1.23 -5.81
CA HIS A 64 -2.77 1.90 -6.80
C HIS A 64 -3.89 2.67 -6.10
N GLY A 65 -4.53 3.61 -6.79
CA GLY A 65 -5.66 4.37 -6.26
C GLY A 65 -5.36 5.07 -4.92
N PRO A 66 -6.38 5.34 -4.10
CA PRO A 66 -6.20 5.93 -2.78
C PRO A 66 -5.46 4.98 -1.83
N GLY A 67 -4.51 5.53 -1.07
CA GLY A 67 -3.81 4.77 -0.03
C GLY A 67 -3.09 5.66 0.98
N THR A 68 -2.60 4.99 2.02
CA THR A 68 -1.75 5.55 3.06
C THR A 68 -0.43 4.78 3.07
N TYR A 69 0.68 5.49 2.99
CA TYR A 69 2.02 4.94 3.15
C TYR A 69 2.66 5.51 4.42
N ILE A 70 3.07 4.65 5.33
CA ILE A 70 3.82 4.97 6.54
C ILE A 70 5.27 4.58 6.30
N PHE A 71 6.15 5.56 6.39
CA PHE A 71 7.59 5.36 6.25
C PHE A 71 8.15 4.68 7.50
N PRO A 72 9.29 3.96 7.39
CA PRO A 72 9.99 3.41 8.56
C PRO A 72 10.30 4.44 9.66
N THR A 73 10.43 5.71 9.28
CA THR A 73 10.69 6.82 10.20
C THR A 73 9.46 7.25 11.00
N GLY A 74 8.26 6.77 10.65
CA GLY A 74 6.98 7.19 11.22
C GLY A 74 6.30 8.35 10.47
N ALA A 75 6.98 8.97 9.49
CA ALA A 75 6.31 9.89 8.58
C ALA A 75 5.20 9.19 7.80
N LYS A 76 4.20 9.93 7.33
CA LYS A 76 3.03 9.38 6.62
C LYS A 76 2.73 10.16 5.36
N TYR A 77 2.31 9.46 4.31
CA TYR A 77 1.70 10.05 3.12
C TYR A 77 0.31 9.46 2.92
N ILE A 78 -0.68 10.31 2.66
CA ILE A 78 -2.04 9.93 2.24
C ILE A 78 -2.27 10.57 0.88
N GLY A 79 -2.65 9.79 -0.13
CA GLY A 79 -2.92 10.33 -1.45
C GLY A 79 -3.22 9.25 -2.48
N LEU A 80 -3.10 9.61 -3.76
CA LEU A 80 -3.25 8.64 -4.84
C LEU A 80 -1.90 7.99 -5.19
N PHE A 81 -1.99 6.74 -5.61
CA PHE A 81 -0.90 5.91 -6.07
C PHE A 81 -1.21 5.34 -7.45
N ASN A 82 -0.18 5.16 -8.25
CA ASN A 82 -0.26 4.50 -9.54
C ASN A 82 1.04 3.74 -9.80
N GLU A 83 0.94 2.42 -9.87
CA GLU A 83 2.09 1.53 -10.08
C GLU A 83 3.23 1.79 -9.08
N ASN A 84 2.90 1.83 -7.79
CA ASN A 84 3.81 2.13 -6.67
C ASN A 84 4.33 3.58 -6.59
N ARG A 85 3.93 4.47 -7.50
CA ARG A 85 4.33 5.89 -7.48
C ARG A 85 3.23 6.75 -6.90
N VAL A 86 3.59 7.79 -6.16
CA VAL A 86 2.62 8.80 -5.74
C VAL A 86 2.16 9.62 -6.95
N GLU A 87 0.87 9.90 -7.03
CA GLU A 87 0.25 10.66 -8.11
C GLU A 87 -0.85 11.57 -7.56
N GLY A 88 -1.13 12.67 -8.25
CA GLY A 88 -2.24 13.55 -7.91
C GLY A 88 -2.03 14.34 -6.62
N GLU A 89 -3.12 14.61 -5.90
CA GLU A 89 -3.08 15.34 -4.63
C GLU A 89 -2.82 14.40 -3.46
N GLY A 90 -2.02 14.88 -2.51
CA GLY A 90 -1.70 14.15 -1.31
C GLY A 90 -1.33 15.05 -0.14
N GLN A 91 -1.35 14.44 1.04
CA GLN A 91 -0.96 15.01 2.31
C GLN A 91 0.20 14.20 2.88
N PHE A 92 1.32 14.88 3.10
CA PHE A 92 2.47 14.32 3.82
C PHE A 92 2.48 14.87 5.25
N THR A 93 2.64 13.99 6.23
CA THR A 93 2.86 14.34 7.63
C THR A 93 4.25 13.88 8.02
N ASP A 94 5.11 14.82 8.44
CA ASP A 94 6.45 14.47 8.89
C ASP A 94 6.44 13.86 10.31
N ILE A 95 7.62 13.45 10.79
CA ILE A 95 7.78 12.82 12.12
C ILE A 95 7.42 13.75 13.29
N ARG A 96 7.29 15.06 13.05
CA ARG A 96 6.92 16.07 14.05
C ARG A 96 5.42 16.42 13.98
N GLY A 97 4.68 15.77 13.08
CA GLY A 97 3.27 16.04 12.86
C GLY A 97 2.99 17.24 11.95
N LEU A 98 4.02 17.82 11.31
CA LEU A 98 3.79 18.92 10.37
C LEU A 98 3.19 18.37 9.08
N GLU A 99 2.07 18.97 8.68
CA GLU A 99 1.31 18.57 7.50
C GLU A 99 1.69 19.41 6.29
N TRP A 100 1.89 18.75 5.17
CA TRP A 100 2.23 19.35 3.88
C TRP A 100 1.23 18.84 2.85
N CYS A 101 0.48 19.73 2.22
CA CYS A 101 -0.50 19.39 1.19
C CYS A 101 -0.03 19.90 -0.17
N GLY A 102 -0.23 19.12 -1.22
CA GLY A 102 0.16 19.52 -2.57
C GLY A 102 -0.10 18.46 -3.61
N LYS A 103 0.25 18.79 -4.86
CA LYS A 103 0.25 17.84 -5.98
C LYS A 103 1.61 17.17 -6.06
N CYS A 104 1.61 15.84 -6.03
CA CYS A 104 2.77 14.99 -6.24
C CYS A 104 2.68 14.38 -7.65
N HIS A 105 3.81 14.39 -8.37
CA HIS A 105 3.91 13.71 -9.66
C HIS A 105 5.19 12.88 -9.67
N PHE A 106 5.03 11.55 -9.66
CA PHE A 106 6.13 10.58 -9.60
C PHE A 106 6.97 10.69 -8.32
N THR A 107 8.26 11.03 -8.41
CA THR A 107 9.18 11.16 -7.28
C THR A 107 9.38 12.61 -6.82
N ALA A 108 8.81 13.57 -7.56
CA ALA A 108 8.90 14.97 -7.23
C ALA A 108 7.58 15.43 -6.60
N ALA A 109 7.70 16.23 -5.53
CA ALA A 109 6.57 16.89 -4.89
C ALA A 109 6.64 18.42 -5.10
N PRO A 110 6.64 18.91 -6.36
CA PRO A 110 6.65 20.34 -6.62
C PRO A 110 5.34 20.95 -6.14
N GLY A 111 5.42 21.80 -5.11
CA GLY A 111 4.26 22.54 -4.60
C GLY A 111 3.62 22.00 -3.33
N LEU A 112 4.28 21.10 -2.58
CA LEU A 112 3.91 20.86 -1.19
C LEU A 112 4.02 22.16 -0.38
N ARG A 113 2.92 22.57 0.25
CA ARG A 113 2.86 23.73 1.15
C ARG A 113 2.55 23.26 2.55
N LEU A 114 3.30 23.78 3.52
CA LEU A 114 3.03 23.57 4.94
C LEU A 114 1.62 24.09 5.26
N LYS A 115 0.79 23.23 5.84
CA LYS A 115 -0.54 23.57 6.31
C LYS A 115 -0.43 24.06 7.74
N LEU A 116 -0.53 25.38 7.91
CA LEU A 116 -0.58 26.01 9.22
C LEU A 116 -2.00 25.88 9.77
N HIS A 117 -2.14 25.28 10.94
CA HIS A 117 -3.37 25.34 11.72
C HIS A 117 -3.31 26.63 12.53
N MET A 118 -4.14 27.62 12.18
CA MET A 118 -4.34 28.86 12.94
C MET A 118 -5.49 28.70 13.92
#